data_AF-A0A484PJW7-F1
#
_entry.id   AF-A0A484PJW7-F1
#
_cell.length_a   1.000
_cell.length_b   1.000
_cell.length_c   1.000
_cell.angle_alpha   90.00
_cell.angle_beta   90.00
_cell.angle_gamma   90.00
#
_symmetry.space_group_name_H-M   'P 1'
#
loop_
_entity.id
_entity.type
_entity.pdbx_description
1 polymer ?
#
loop_
_entity_poly.entity_id
_entity_poly.type
_entity_poly.pdbx_seq_one_letter_code
_entity_poly.pdbx_strand_id
1 'polypeptide(L)'
;MSDGTLRALGVLTALLQSNIDFTPTLVAVEEPETALHPAASAALRDALRRASEDTQVIVTSHSPDLLNDDSVGPDCLLAVLSEGGETKIAPIDGAARKLMQDHLFSAGELLRLNQLVPDPVVLENQETKQADLFGGASQ
;
A
#
# COMPACT_ATOMS: atom_id res chain seq x y z
N MET A 1 25.32 2.79 12.74
CA MET A 1 23.87 2.69 12.48
C MET A 1 23.68 1.63 11.42
N SER A 2 22.75 0.69 11.57
CA SER A 2 22.43 -0.26 10.49
C SER A 2 21.59 0.43 9.42
N ASP A 3 21.57 -0.13 8.21
CA ASP A 3 20.74 0.37 7.10
C ASP A 3 19.26 0.44 7.48
N GLY A 4 18.76 -0.57 8.21
CA GLY A 4 17.38 -0.59 8.71
C GLY A 4 17.06 0.56 9.67
N THR A 5 18.00 0.94 10.55
CA THR A 5 17.79 2.09 11.44
C THR A 5 17.76 3.42 10.68
N LEU A 6 18.63 3.58 9.67
CA LEU A 6 18.65 4.80 8.87
C LEU A 6 17.39 4.94 8.01
N ARG A 7 16.91 3.83 7.42
CA ARG A 7 15.67 3.80 6.65
C ARG A 7 14.46 4.09 7.52
N ALA A 8 14.34 3.44 8.68
CA ALA A 8 13.27 3.75 9.62
C ALA A 8 13.28 5.22 10.03
N LEU A 9 14.45 5.80 10.32
CA LEU A 9 14.56 7.23 10.61
C LEU A 9 14.07 8.08 9.44
N GLY A 10 14.47 7.77 8.21
CA GLY A 10 14.02 8.49 7.02
C GLY A 10 12.50 8.42 6.83
N VAL A 11 11.92 7.23 6.94
CA VAL A 11 10.47 7.01 6.84
C VAL A 11 9.72 7.76 7.94
N LEU A 12 10.15 7.63 9.20
CA LEU A 12 9.52 8.34 10.32
C LEU A 12 9.63 9.86 10.17
N THR A 13 10.76 10.36 9.66
CA THR A 13 10.94 11.79 9.40
C THR A 13 9.98 12.29 8.31
N ALA A 14 9.80 11.50 7.24
CA ALA A 14 8.86 11.84 6.16
C ALA A 14 7.40 11.81 6.63
N LEU A 15 7.04 10.87 7.50
CA LEU A 15 5.68 10.71 8.02
C LEU A 15 5.32 11.73 9.09
N LEU A 16 6.27 12.09 9.94
CA LEU A 16 6.05 12.92 11.13
C LEU A 16 6.64 14.33 10.97
N GLN A 17 6.86 14.76 9.73
CA GLN A 17 7.26 16.14 9.48
C GLN A 17 6.11 17.08 9.84
N SER A 18 6.27 17.84 10.92
CA SER A 18 5.33 18.89 11.31
C SER A 18 5.94 20.24 10.98
N ASN A 19 5.67 20.74 9.77
CA ASN A 19 6.06 22.09 9.37
C ASN A 19 4.81 22.99 9.32
N ILE A 20 4.82 24.03 10.16
CA ILE A 20 3.74 25.02 10.30
C ILE A 20 3.47 25.74 8.98
N ASP A 21 4.50 25.94 8.16
CA ASP A 21 4.40 26.70 6.91
C ASP A 21 4.07 25.82 5.69
N PHE A 22 4.33 24.51 5.77
CA PHE A 22 4.10 23.59 4.66
C PHE A 22 3.96 22.15 5.13
N THR A 23 2.72 21.70 5.33
CA THR A 23 2.41 20.28 5.57
C THR A 23 2.18 19.58 4.22
N PRO A 24 2.85 18.44 3.94
CA PRO A 24 2.62 17.70 2.70
C PRO A 24 1.17 17.22 2.62
N THR A 25 0.56 17.28 1.43
CA THR A 25 -0.79 16.74 1.20
C THR A 25 -0.76 15.23 0.93
N LEU A 26 0.39 14.72 0.49
CA LEU A 26 0.63 13.31 0.16
C LEU A 26 2.07 12.93 0.54
N VAL A 27 2.21 11.77 1.16
CA VAL A 27 3.49 11.08 1.40
C VAL A 27 3.39 9.69 0.78
N ALA A 28 4.27 9.41 -0.19
CA ALA A 28 4.39 8.08 -0.79
C ALA A 28 5.72 7.45 -0.37
N VAL A 29 5.70 6.21 0.12
CA VAL A 29 6.89 5.50 0.58
C VAL A 29 6.96 4.13 -0.05
N GLU A 30 8.04 3.89 -0.79
CA GLU A 30 8.32 2.58 -1.38
C GLU A 30 8.95 1.64 -0.34
N GLU A 31 8.36 0.46 -0.16
CA GLU A 31 8.83 -0.61 0.73
C GLU A 31 9.44 -0.08 2.06
N PRO A 32 8.66 0.61 2.91
CA PRO A 32 9.18 1.17 4.15
C PRO A 32 9.80 0.12 5.07
N GLU A 33 9.42 -1.16 4.92
CA GLU A 33 9.93 -2.31 5.66
C GLU A 33 11.32 -2.81 5.22
N THR A 34 11.88 -2.35 4.10
CA THR A 34 13.14 -2.92 3.59
C THR A 34 14.25 -2.77 4.64
N ALA A 35 15.03 -3.82 4.87
CA ALA A 35 16.10 -3.87 5.88
C ALA A 35 15.63 -3.67 7.34
N LEU A 36 14.33 -3.60 7.62
CA LEU A 36 13.81 -3.65 8.99
C LEU A 36 13.64 -5.08 9.47
N HIS A 37 13.84 -5.26 10.77
CA HIS A 37 13.54 -6.52 11.44
C HIS A 37 12.01 -6.69 11.53
N PRO A 38 11.42 -7.89 11.31
CA PRO A 38 9.97 -8.10 11.36
C PRO A 38 9.30 -7.62 12.66
N ALA A 39 10.01 -7.72 13.79
CA ALA A 39 9.55 -7.21 15.08
C ALA A 39 9.28 -5.68 15.09
N ALA A 40 9.84 -4.93 14.14
CA ALA A 40 9.62 -3.48 13.99
C ALA A 40 8.44 -3.14 13.06
N SER A 41 7.87 -4.11 12.33
CA SER A 41 6.78 -3.86 11.39
C SER A 41 5.53 -3.30 12.07
N ALA A 42 5.24 -3.71 13.30
CA ALA A 42 4.13 -3.16 14.07
C ALA A 42 4.32 -1.66 14.39
N ALA A 43 5.53 -1.28 14.82
CA ALA A 43 5.84 0.12 15.11
C ALA A 43 5.82 1.00 13.85
N LEU A 44 6.29 0.47 12.72
CA LEU A 44 6.21 1.14 11.42
C LEU A 44 4.75 1.32 10.97
N ARG A 45 3.92 0.27 11.06
CA ARG A 45 2.49 0.35 10.74
C ARG A 45 1.77 1.38 11.61
N ASP A 46 2.05 1.41 12.91
CA ASP A 46 1.47 2.40 13.81
C ASP A 46 1.86 3.84 13.42
N ALA A 47 3.11 4.06 12.99
CA ALA A 47 3.55 5.35 12.51
C ALA A 47 2.86 5.76 11.20
N LEU A 48 2.72 4.82 10.25
CA LEU A 48 1.99 5.03 9.00
C LEU A 48 0.52 5.38 9.26
N ARG A 49 -0.15 4.64 10.16
CA ARG A 49 -1.55 4.88 10.53
C ARG A 49 -1.73 6.26 11.16
N ARG A 50 -0.86 6.64 12.11
CA ARG A 50 -0.92 7.96 12.74
C ARG A 50 -0.72 9.09 11.73
N ALA A 51 0.26 8.96 10.84
CA ALA A 51 0.46 9.97 9.80
C ALA A 51 -0.72 10.06 8.82
N SER A 52 -1.44 8.94 8.60
CA SER A 52 -2.63 8.91 7.74
C SER A 52 -3.83 9.70 8.27
N GLU A 53 -3.83 10.07 9.56
CA GLU A 53 -4.89 10.89 10.17
C GLU A 53 -4.86 12.34 9.67
N ASP A 54 -3.66 12.85 9.37
CA ASP A 54 -3.45 14.25 8.97
C ASP A 54 -3.01 14.41 7.51
N THR A 55 -2.45 13.37 6.89
CA THR A 55 -1.86 13.41 5.54
C THR A 55 -2.18 12.15 4.76
N GLN A 56 -2.41 12.24 3.44
CA GLN A 56 -2.59 11.03 2.64
C GLN A 56 -1.26 10.24 2.59
N VAL A 57 -1.29 8.96 2.97
CA VAL A 57 -0.11 8.09 2.94
C VAL A 57 -0.34 6.95 1.95
N ILE A 58 0.59 6.78 1.00
CA ILE A 58 0.63 5.66 0.07
C ILE A 58 1.88 4.84 0.34
N VAL A 59 1.72 3.53 0.42
CA VAL A 59 2.81 2.60 0.70
C VAL A 59 2.78 1.47 -0.29
N THR A 60 3.93 1.12 -0.85
CA THR A 60 4.13 -0.19 -1.49
C THR A 60 4.76 -1.14 -0.47
N SER A 61 4.31 -2.38 -0.46
CA SER A 61 4.78 -3.37 0.51
C SER A 61 4.65 -4.76 -0.09
N HIS A 62 5.70 -5.55 0.12
CA HIS A 62 5.69 -6.99 -0.11
C HIS A 62 5.80 -7.76 1.21
N SER A 63 5.80 -7.07 2.35
CA SER A 63 5.91 -7.69 3.67
C SER A 63 4.57 -8.16 4.22
N PRO A 64 4.40 -9.48 4.42
CA PRO A 64 3.25 -9.98 5.17
C PRO A 64 3.21 -9.43 6.59
N ASP A 65 4.36 -9.21 7.23
CA ASP A 65 4.43 -8.78 8.63
C ASP A 65 3.95 -7.33 8.81
N LEU A 66 4.11 -6.48 7.78
CA LEU A 66 3.56 -5.12 7.79
C LEU A 66 2.03 -5.15 7.64
N LEU A 67 1.52 -6.03 6.78
CA LEU A 67 0.09 -6.17 6.45
C LEU A 67 -0.71 -7.07 7.40
N ASN A 68 -0.04 -7.78 8.32
CA ASN A 68 -0.68 -8.73 9.23
C ASN A 68 -1.25 -8.03 10.48
N ASP A 69 -2.31 -7.25 10.29
CA ASP A 69 -3.02 -6.53 11.35
C ASP A 69 -4.45 -6.19 10.95
N ASP A 70 -5.39 -6.28 11.89
CA ASP A 70 -6.82 -6.04 11.65
C ASP A 70 -7.15 -4.58 11.28
N SER A 71 -6.24 -3.63 11.58
CA SER A 71 -6.40 -2.24 11.15
C SER A 71 -6.19 -2.04 9.65
N VAL A 72 -5.61 -3.02 8.94
CA VAL A 72 -5.47 -2.99 7.47
C VAL A 72 -6.75 -3.54 6.84
N GLY A 73 -7.73 -2.67 6.67
CA GLY A 73 -8.99 -3.00 6.02
C GLY A 73 -8.85 -3.23 4.51
N PRO A 74 -9.78 -3.99 3.89
CA PRO A 74 -9.76 -4.27 2.45
C PRO A 74 -9.92 -3.02 1.57
N ASP A 75 -10.49 -1.94 2.11
CA ASP A 75 -10.65 -0.65 1.42
C ASP A 75 -9.35 0.16 1.33
N CYS A 76 -8.34 -0.21 2.12
CA CYS A 76 -7.03 0.43 2.12
C CYS A 76 -6.02 -0.29 1.20
N LEU A 77 -6.44 -1.33 0.48
CA LEU A 77 -5.58 -2.19 -0.31
C LEU A 77 -5.85 -2.06 -1.81
N LEU A 78 -4.78 -1.85 -2.56
CA LEU A 78 -4.74 -2.06 -4.01
C LEU A 78 -3.80 -3.23 -4.27
N ALA A 79 -4.30 -4.23 -5.00
CA ALA A 79 -3.46 -5.31 -5.49
C ALA A 79 -2.81 -4.90 -6.80
N VAL A 80 -1.56 -5.33 -6.96
CA VAL A 80 -0.74 -5.06 -8.14
C VAL A 80 -0.36 -6.40 -8.77
N LEU A 81 -0.61 -6.54 -10.06
CA LEU A 81 -0.23 -7.70 -10.85
C LEU A 81 0.57 -7.24 -12.07
N SER A 82 1.67 -7.93 -12.37
CA SER A 82 2.36 -7.77 -13.65
C SER A 82 1.98 -8.91 -14.56
N GLU A 83 1.34 -8.60 -15.68
CA GLU A 83 0.89 -9.56 -16.68
C GLU A 83 1.20 -9.03 -18.08
N GLY A 84 1.86 -9.84 -18.92
CA GLY A 84 2.17 -9.43 -20.30
C GLY A 84 3.12 -8.22 -20.43
N GLY A 85 3.85 -7.85 -19.36
CA GLY A 85 4.68 -6.65 -19.33
C GLY A 85 3.93 -5.37 -18.92
N GLU A 86 2.65 -5.48 -18.59
CA GLU A 86 1.82 -4.39 -18.09
C GLU A 86 1.58 -4.53 -16.59
N THR A 87 1.52 -3.39 -15.90
CA THR A 87 1.18 -3.33 -14.46
C THR A 87 -0.31 -3.05 -14.32
N LYS A 88 -1.04 -4.01 -13.77
CA LYS A 88 -2.47 -3.94 -13.47
C LYS A 88 -2.66 -3.62 -11.99
N ILE A 89 -3.40 -2.56 -11.69
CA ILE A 89 -3.65 -2.10 -10.32
C ILE A 89 -5.16 -1.91 -10.12
N ALA A 90 -5.73 -2.63 -9.17
CA ALA A 90 -7.14 -2.51 -8.81
C ALA A 90 -7.34 -2.82 -7.32
N PRO A 91 -8.51 -2.50 -6.73
CA PRO A 91 -8.89 -3.05 -5.45
C PRO A 91 -8.77 -4.58 -5.44
N ILE A 92 -8.58 -5.16 -4.26
CA ILE A 92 -8.53 -6.62 -4.12
C ILE A 92 -9.86 -7.26 -4.55
N ASP A 93 -9.79 -8.48 -5.08
CA ASP A 93 -10.95 -9.22 -5.56
C ASP A 93 -12.01 -9.48 -4.46
N GLY A 94 -13.24 -9.79 -4.91
CA GLY A 94 -14.36 -10.00 -3.99
C GLY A 94 -14.15 -11.16 -3.00
N ALA A 95 -13.38 -12.19 -3.39
CA ALA A 95 -13.10 -13.33 -2.54
C ALA A 95 -12.15 -12.94 -1.39
N ALA A 96 -11.00 -12.33 -1.69
CA ALA A 96 -10.06 -11.84 -0.69
C ALA A 96 -10.72 -10.80 0.23
N ARG A 97 -11.46 -9.86 -0.34
CA ARG A 97 -12.22 -8.85 0.42
C ARG A 97 -13.16 -9.50 1.44
N LYS A 98 -13.92 -10.51 1.01
CA LYS A 98 -14.87 -11.20 1.90
C LYS A 98 -14.16 -11.95 3.02
N LEU A 99 -13.06 -12.65 2.72
CA LEU A 99 -12.26 -13.35 3.73
C LEU A 99 -11.72 -12.40 4.81
N MET A 100 -11.30 -11.19 4.42
CA MET A 100 -10.86 -10.16 5.36
C MET A 100 -12.02 -9.58 6.18
N GLN A 101 -13.17 -9.30 5.54
CA GLN A 101 -14.36 -8.76 6.21
C GLN A 101 -14.95 -9.75 7.22
N ASP A 102 -14.91 -11.04 6.92
CA ASP A 102 -15.36 -12.11 7.80
C ASP A 102 -14.29 -12.45 8.88
N HIS A 103 -13.18 -11.70 8.94
CA HIS A 103 -12.04 -11.90 9.85
C HIS A 103 -11.47 -13.34 9.82
N LEU A 104 -11.52 -13.99 8.66
CA LEU A 104 -11.01 -15.35 8.46
C LEU A 104 -9.52 -15.36 8.12
N PHE A 105 -9.06 -14.29 7.46
CA PHE A 105 -7.66 -14.10 7.09
C PHE A 105 -7.28 -12.63 7.16
N SER A 106 -6.04 -12.35 7.56
CA SER A 106 -5.46 -11.01 7.43
C SER A 106 -4.95 -10.76 6.00
N ALA A 107 -4.69 -9.50 5.66
CA ALA A 107 -4.04 -9.16 4.39
C ALA A 107 -2.65 -9.82 4.26
N GLY A 108 -1.88 -9.87 5.35
CA GLY A 108 -0.58 -10.54 5.36
C GLY A 108 -0.67 -12.04 5.09
N GLU A 109 -1.67 -12.73 5.62
CA GLU A 109 -1.89 -14.16 5.36
C GLU A 109 -2.32 -14.42 3.91
N LEU A 110 -3.23 -13.61 3.38
CA LEU A 110 -3.64 -13.69 1.98
C LEU A 110 -2.47 -13.41 1.03
N LEU A 111 -1.57 -12.48 1.39
CA LEU A 111 -0.34 -12.24 0.63
C LEU A 111 0.57 -13.49 0.62
N ARG A 112 0.77 -14.14 1.77
CA ARG A 112 1.56 -15.38 1.86
C ARG A 112 0.98 -16.52 1.01
N LEU A 113 -0.35 -16.56 0.86
CA LEU A 113 -1.06 -17.54 0.04
C LEU A 113 -1.18 -17.13 -1.44
N ASN A 114 -0.61 -15.99 -1.84
CA ASN A 114 -0.77 -15.39 -3.18
C ASN A 114 -2.25 -15.22 -3.58
N GLN A 115 -3.10 -14.82 -2.63
CA GLN A 115 -4.54 -14.60 -2.84
C GLN A 115 -4.92 -13.11 -2.88
N LEU A 116 -3.98 -12.18 -2.65
CA LEU A 116 -4.23 -10.75 -2.87
C LEU A 116 -4.05 -10.42 -4.35
N VAL A 117 -5.10 -10.66 -5.14
CA VAL A 117 -5.13 -10.37 -6.58
C VAL A 117 -6.07 -9.19 -6.88
N PRO A 118 -5.83 -8.43 -7.96
CA PRO A 118 -6.71 -7.33 -8.34
C PRO A 118 -8.06 -7.83 -8.83
N ASP A 119 -9.13 -7.07 -8.56
CA ASP A 119 -10.48 -7.39 -9.00
C ASP A 119 -10.59 -7.36 -10.54
N PRO A 120 -10.89 -8.50 -11.19
CA PRO A 120 -10.93 -8.60 -12.65
C PRO A 120 -12.03 -7.73 -13.27
N VAL A 121 -13.16 -7.54 -12.58
CA VAL A 121 -14.27 -6.72 -13.08
C VAL A 121 -13.86 -5.24 -13.12
N VAL A 122 -13.08 -4.79 -12.14
CA VAL A 122 -12.56 -3.42 -12.13
C VAL A 122 -11.51 -3.23 -13.22
N LEU A 123 -10.63 -4.21 -13.43
CA LEU A 123 -9.62 -4.16 -14.49
C LEU A 123 -10.23 -4.06 -15.89
N GLU A 124 -11.22 -4.91 -16.22
CA GLU A 124 -11.93 -4.87 -17.51
C GLU A 124 -12.56 -3.48 -17.77
N ASN A 125 -13.12 -2.87 -16.73
CA ASN A 125 -13.70 -1.53 -16.82
C ASN A 125 -12.65 -0.42 -17.01
N GLN A 126 -11.43 -0.59 -16.49
CA GLN A 126 -10.33 0.36 -16.66
C GLN A 126 -9.76 0.32 -18.08
N GLU A 127 -9.59 -0.88 -18.66
CA GLU A 127 -9.15 -1.05 -20.06
C GLU A 127 -10.11 -0.34 -21.02
N THR A 128 -11.41 -0.38 -20.72
CA THR A 128 -12.43 0.29 -21.54
C THR A 128 -12.43 1.83 -21.39
N LYS A 129 -11.80 2.37 -20.33
CA LYS A 129 -11.88 3.79 -19.93
C LYS A 129 -10.53 4.48 -19.78
N GLN A 130 -9.45 3.91 -20.31
CA GLN A 130 -8.09 4.39 -20.05
C GLN A 130 -7.98 5.91 -20.25
N ALA A 131 -7.74 6.62 -19.16
CA ALA A 131 -7.63 8.07 -19.18
C ALA A 131 -6.35 8.45 -19.91
N ASP A 132 -6.42 9.52 -20.70
CA ASP A 132 -5.25 10.11 -21.34
C ASP A 132 -4.37 10.78 -20.26
N LEU A 133 -3.44 9.99 -19.71
CA LEU A 133 -2.57 10.41 -18.59
C LEU A 133 -1.54 11.46 -18.99
N PHE A 134 -1.25 11.59 -20.29
CA PHE A 134 -0.18 12.45 -20.80
C PHE A 134 -0.66 13.50 -21.81
N GLY A 135 -1.96 13.60 -22.06
CA GLY A 135 -2.50 14.53 -23.04
C GLY A 135 -1.92 14.24 -24.43
N GLY A 136 -2.29 13.10 -25.01
CA GLY A 136 -1.97 12.76 -26.40
C GLY A 136 -2.53 13.83 -27.33
N ALA A 137 -1.62 14.63 -27.90
CA ALA A 137 -1.90 15.63 -28.91
C ALA A 137 -2.79 15.04 -30.02
N SER A 138 -4.01 15.56 -30.15
CA SER A 138 -4.81 15.37 -31.35
C SER A 138 -4.09 16.07 -32.51
N GLN A 139 -3.52 15.30 -33.43
CA GLN A 139 -3.36 15.67 -34.85
C GLN A 139 -3.57 14.43 -35.72
#